data_AF-A8XR41-F1
#
_entry.id   AF-A8XR41-F1
#
_cell.length_a   1.000
_cell.length_b   1.000
_cell.length_c   1.000
_cell.angle_alpha   90.00
_cell.angle_beta   90.00
_cell.angle_gamma   90.00
#
_symmetry.space_group_name_H-M   'P 1'
#
loop_
_entity.id
_entity.type
_entity.pdbx_description
1 polymer ?
#
loop_
_entity_poly.entity_id
_entity_poly.type
_entity_poly.pdbx_seq_one_letter_code
_entity_poly.pdbx_strand_id
1 'polypeptide(L)'
;MSASTLKSHSSKPTLSNHPLIIKMLLSTELEYASYGKNCSSEYSPHLENFKYLIQFFYLFCTLCLLIYFMIVLHIQHKEIYRNNMSFWIFSADSFVTIIQILLDISAVRLFLYVPQLCPTFSKIFINYKCLNHIIFPIYNYCRVFKTVSQSAHILVRYSCVTNILTHEQKTSKKIPLVMGIIGFLPILVIWNTVISEKEVVFWYGGFFTVYHRYVQWASLSFLHLIFLLVAISIILLTSLLIYRELDEHQLMNSIQKSLIINTGFVTFALMLQAIFQSYYALFRHYSWFPMYFIDFQFLIYDVMTVGCPIMMLIFAQNFRAHTMFGPRSKATNASQHYPFQPFSEAIRKKTDDPPRPCNALIFSGIPE
;
A
#
# COMPACT_ATOMS: atom_id res chain seq x y z
N MET A 1 -52.90 41.90 42.41
CA MET A 1 -52.94 42.42 41.03
C MET A 1 -51.95 41.61 40.22
N SER A 2 -52.26 40.90 39.15
CA SER A 2 -53.49 40.63 38.41
C SER A 2 -53.25 39.36 37.60
N ALA A 3 -54.30 38.58 37.39
CA ALA A 3 -54.36 37.52 36.39
C ALA A 3 -54.64 38.14 35.01
N SER A 4 -54.07 37.55 33.93
CA SER A 4 -54.82 37.14 32.73
C SER A 4 -53.91 36.60 31.61
N THR A 5 -54.16 35.33 31.31
CA THR A 5 -53.99 34.54 30.07
C THR A 5 -54.08 35.28 28.72
N LEU A 6 -53.26 34.85 27.75
CA LEU A 6 -53.70 34.60 26.37
C LEU A 6 -52.89 33.45 25.71
N LYS A 7 -53.55 32.66 24.88
CA LYS A 7 -53.21 31.31 24.39
C LYS A 7 -53.15 31.29 22.85
N SER A 8 -52.43 30.30 22.29
CA SER A 8 -52.40 29.80 20.88
C SER A 8 -51.52 30.59 19.89
N HIS A 9 -50.76 30.01 18.95
CA HIS A 9 -50.78 28.72 18.25
C HIS A 9 -49.34 28.29 17.81
N SER A 10 -48.96 27.02 17.95
CA SER A 10 -48.61 26.05 16.88
C SER A 10 -47.64 26.57 15.80
N SER A 11 -46.42 26.05 15.63
CA SER A 11 -46.17 24.70 15.10
C SER A 11 -44.78 24.16 15.44
N LYS A 12 -44.73 22.95 16.02
CA LYS A 12 -43.54 22.08 16.03
C LYS A 12 -43.27 21.56 14.60
N PRO A 13 -42.03 21.49 14.11
CA PRO A 13 -41.71 20.49 13.10
C PRO A 13 -41.56 19.15 13.81
N THR A 14 -42.50 18.25 13.53
CA THR A 14 -42.48 16.83 13.89
C THR A 14 -41.20 16.18 13.36
N LEU A 15 -40.26 15.89 14.27
CA LEU A 15 -39.14 15.00 14.03
C LEU A 15 -39.70 13.59 13.83
N SER A 16 -39.93 13.25 12.55
CA SER A 16 -40.41 11.95 12.11
C SER A 16 -39.49 10.84 12.61
N ASN A 17 -40.09 9.88 13.30
CA ASN A 17 -39.54 8.65 13.85
C ASN A 17 -38.80 7.80 12.80
N HIS A 18 -37.53 8.08 12.53
CA HIS A 18 -36.63 7.10 11.91
C HIS A 18 -35.70 6.52 12.99
N PRO A 19 -35.96 5.30 13.51
CA PRO A 19 -35.09 4.65 14.49
C PRO A 19 -33.67 4.43 13.95
N LEU A 20 -33.50 4.45 12.63
CA LEU A 20 -32.22 4.42 11.93
C LEU A 20 -31.40 5.70 12.14
N ILE A 21 -32.01 6.89 12.06
CA ILE A 21 -31.29 8.17 12.23
C ILE A 21 -30.86 8.35 13.68
N ILE A 22 -31.71 7.94 14.64
CA ILE A 22 -31.36 7.98 16.07
C ILE A 22 -30.24 6.97 16.39
N LYS A 23 -30.29 5.73 15.86
CA LYS A 23 -29.18 4.78 16.00
C LYS A 23 -27.90 5.29 15.35
N MET A 24 -28.01 6.00 14.24
CA MET A 24 -26.89 6.53 13.45
C MET A 24 -26.24 7.73 14.17
N LEU A 25 -27.02 8.66 14.70
CA LEU A 25 -26.54 9.74 15.56
C LEU A 25 -25.92 9.20 16.86
N LEU A 26 -26.56 8.21 17.52
CA LEU A 26 -25.96 7.55 18.69
C LEU A 26 -24.64 6.86 18.35
N SER A 27 -24.56 6.18 17.20
CA SER A 27 -23.33 5.51 16.78
C SER A 27 -22.21 6.50 16.48
N THR A 28 -22.54 7.69 15.99
CA THR A 28 -21.57 8.75 15.72
C THR A 28 -21.11 9.39 17.04
N GLU A 29 -22.00 9.67 18.00
CA GLU A 29 -21.58 10.21 19.31
C GLU A 29 -20.75 9.21 20.14
N LEU A 30 -21.07 7.91 20.08
CA LEU A 30 -20.25 6.85 20.69
C LEU A 30 -18.89 6.68 19.99
N GLU A 31 -18.78 6.99 18.69
CA GLU A 31 -17.52 6.91 17.91
C GLU A 31 -16.47 7.91 18.42
N TYR A 32 -16.91 9.03 19.06
CA TYR A 32 -16.02 10.09 19.53
C TYR A 32 -15.88 10.22 21.05
N ALA A 33 -16.74 9.55 21.83
CA ALA A 33 -16.59 9.49 23.28
C ALA A 33 -15.28 8.81 23.74
N SER A 34 -14.66 7.99 22.87
CA SER A 34 -13.40 7.30 23.15
C SER A 34 -12.15 8.15 22.85
N TYR A 35 -12.28 9.29 22.16
CA TYR A 35 -11.14 10.13 21.79
C TYR A 35 -10.99 11.29 22.77
N GLY A 36 -9.73 11.69 23.03
CA GLY A 36 -9.46 12.86 23.85
C GLY A 36 -10.00 14.13 23.20
N LYS A 37 -10.45 15.10 24.00
CA LYS A 37 -10.88 16.43 23.50
C LYS A 37 -9.73 17.43 23.34
N ASN A 38 -8.58 17.15 23.97
CA ASN A 38 -7.40 18.01 23.98
C ASN A 38 -6.12 17.15 24.01
N CYS A 39 -4.96 17.76 23.75
CA CYS A 39 -3.66 17.14 23.98
C CYS A 39 -3.52 16.76 25.47
N SER A 40 -3.39 15.47 25.77
CA SER A 40 -3.21 14.99 27.14
C SER A 40 -1.74 15.05 27.54
N SER A 41 -1.46 15.56 28.74
CA SER A 41 -0.13 15.53 29.38
C SER A 41 0.14 14.24 30.17
N GLU A 42 -0.80 13.29 30.16
CA GLU A 42 -0.71 12.03 30.91
C GLU A 42 0.32 11.07 30.32
N TYR A 43 0.61 11.20 29.02
CA TYR A 43 1.57 10.35 28.32
C TYR A 43 2.99 10.89 28.45
N SER A 44 3.94 10.00 28.76
CA SER A 44 5.34 10.37 28.94
C SER A 44 5.97 10.76 27.59
N PRO A 45 6.44 12.01 27.41
CA PRO A 45 6.93 12.45 26.11
C PRO A 45 8.19 11.69 25.66
N HIS A 46 8.98 11.17 26.60
CA HIS A 46 10.16 10.37 26.29
C HIS A 46 9.82 9.03 25.65
N LEU A 47 8.77 8.34 26.13
CA LEU A 47 8.39 7.03 25.60
C LEU A 47 7.80 7.14 24.20
N GLU A 48 6.90 8.11 23.99
CA GLU A 48 6.28 8.31 22.67
C GLU A 48 7.32 8.77 21.62
N ASN A 49 8.22 9.69 21.99
CA ASN A 49 9.31 10.08 21.11
C ASN A 49 10.23 8.91 20.76
N PHE A 50 10.48 8.00 21.70
CA PHE A 50 11.30 6.82 21.46
C PHE A 50 10.63 5.86 20.46
N LYS A 51 9.31 5.66 20.56
CA LYS A 51 8.54 4.90 19.56
C LYS A 51 8.68 5.54 18.18
N TYR A 52 8.51 6.86 18.08
CA TYR A 52 8.70 7.59 16.83
C TYR A 52 10.11 7.42 16.27
N LEU A 53 11.15 7.52 17.10
CA LEU A 53 12.54 7.40 16.67
C LEU A 53 12.86 6.03 16.06
N ILE A 54 12.36 4.95 16.67
CA ILE A 54 12.49 3.59 16.11
C ILE A 54 11.79 3.53 14.75
N GLN A 55 10.56 4.04 14.66
CA GLN A 55 9.79 4.04 13.42
C GLN A 55 10.44 4.86 12.31
N PHE A 56 10.97 6.02 12.67
CA PHE A 56 11.73 6.89 11.79
C PHE A 56 12.93 6.16 11.19
N PHE A 57 13.72 5.45 12.00
CA PHE A 57 14.96 4.83 11.52
C PHE A 57 14.71 3.79 10.42
N TYR A 58 13.81 2.83 10.64
CA TYR A 58 13.57 1.79 9.62
C TYR A 58 12.84 2.34 8.38
N LEU A 59 11.94 3.31 8.55
CA LEU A 59 11.25 3.95 7.42
C LEU A 59 12.23 4.81 6.61
N PHE A 60 13.14 5.52 7.26
CA PHE A 60 14.15 6.33 6.59
C PHE A 60 15.15 5.46 5.81
N CYS A 61 15.62 4.35 6.40
CA CYS A 61 16.44 3.38 5.67
C CYS A 61 15.71 2.84 4.43
N THR A 62 14.42 2.52 4.56
CA THR A 62 13.59 2.06 3.44
C THR A 62 13.41 3.13 2.37
N LEU A 63 13.22 4.39 2.78
CA LEU A 63 13.12 5.54 1.88
C LEU A 63 14.39 5.69 1.03
N CYS A 64 15.56 5.66 1.66
CA CYS A 64 16.85 5.72 0.97
C CYS A 64 17.00 4.57 -0.04
N LEU A 65 16.62 3.35 0.36
CA LEU A 65 16.66 2.17 -0.52
C LEU A 65 15.75 2.33 -1.74
N LEU A 66 14.51 2.79 -1.54
CA LEU A 66 13.54 3.00 -2.62
C LEU A 66 13.96 4.11 -3.58
N ILE A 67 14.51 5.21 -3.07
CA ILE A 67 15.07 6.28 -3.91
C ILE A 67 16.21 5.73 -4.76
N TYR A 68 17.11 4.95 -4.16
CA TYR A 68 18.20 4.32 -4.88
C TYR A 68 17.71 3.36 -5.97
N PHE A 69 16.69 2.54 -5.69
CA PHE A 69 16.04 1.70 -6.70
C PHE A 69 15.53 2.51 -7.88
N MET A 70 14.84 3.62 -7.63
CA MET A 70 14.36 4.50 -8.70
C MET A 70 15.50 5.06 -9.57
N ILE A 71 16.64 5.42 -8.96
CA ILE A 71 17.83 5.89 -9.69
C ILE A 71 18.41 4.80 -10.59
N VAL A 72 18.64 3.59 -10.05
CA VAL A 72 19.20 2.46 -10.82
C VAL A 72 18.32 2.16 -12.03
N LEU A 73 17.02 2.20 -11.81
CA LEU A 73 16.03 1.77 -12.77
C LEU A 73 15.76 2.77 -13.89
N HIS A 74 15.68 4.06 -13.58
CA HIS A 74 15.35 5.11 -14.56
C HIS A 74 16.56 5.84 -15.12
N ILE A 75 17.69 5.86 -14.41
CA ILE A 75 18.88 6.63 -14.80
C ILE A 75 20.00 5.68 -15.26
N GLN A 76 20.40 4.71 -14.44
CA GLN A 76 21.60 3.92 -14.72
C GLN A 76 21.38 2.84 -15.79
N HIS A 77 20.26 2.12 -15.73
CA HIS A 77 19.98 0.95 -16.57
C HIS A 77 18.65 1.05 -17.32
N LYS A 78 18.25 2.27 -17.69
CA LYS A 78 16.96 2.56 -18.33
C LYS A 78 16.67 1.68 -19.54
N GLU A 79 17.65 1.49 -20.43
CA GLU A 79 17.47 0.74 -21.67
C GLU A 79 17.15 -0.74 -21.44
N ILE A 80 17.62 -1.31 -20.32
CA ILE A 80 17.36 -2.70 -19.95
C ILE A 80 15.93 -2.87 -19.41
N TYR A 81 15.47 -1.89 -18.63
CA TYR A 81 14.22 -2.03 -17.86
C TYR A 81 12.99 -1.43 -18.56
N ARG A 82 13.17 -0.51 -19.51
CA ARG A 82 12.09 0.27 -20.14
C ARG A 82 10.95 -0.57 -20.74
N ASN A 83 11.24 -1.74 -21.29
CA ASN A 83 10.25 -2.58 -21.98
C ASN A 83 9.58 -3.62 -21.07
N ASN A 84 10.00 -3.72 -19.81
CA ASN A 84 9.52 -4.74 -18.88
C ASN A 84 8.34 -4.23 -18.03
N MET A 85 7.15 -4.82 -18.21
CA MET A 85 5.96 -4.42 -17.45
C MET A 85 6.11 -4.63 -15.95
N SER A 86 6.71 -5.75 -15.51
CA SER A 86 6.95 -5.98 -14.08
C SER A 86 7.80 -4.86 -13.48
N PHE A 87 8.71 -4.26 -14.25
CA PHE A 87 9.50 -3.15 -13.77
C PHE A 87 8.69 -1.85 -13.66
N TRP A 88 7.82 -1.55 -14.63
CA TRP A 88 6.92 -0.40 -14.55
C TRP A 88 5.99 -0.45 -13.33
N ILE A 89 5.43 -1.63 -13.03
CA ILE A 89 4.61 -1.83 -11.83
C ILE A 89 5.45 -1.61 -10.57
N PHE A 90 6.66 -2.18 -10.51
CA PHE A 90 7.57 -2.02 -9.37
C PHE A 90 7.97 -0.57 -9.14
N SER A 91 8.22 0.17 -10.23
CA SER A 91 8.59 1.57 -10.15
C SER A 91 7.45 2.43 -9.63
N ALA A 92 6.22 2.21 -10.10
CA ALA A 92 5.07 2.94 -9.59
C ALA A 92 4.77 2.58 -8.13
N ASP A 93 4.90 1.29 -7.77
CA ASP A 93 4.81 0.83 -6.38
C ASP A 93 5.83 1.54 -5.49
N SER A 94 7.09 1.60 -5.93
CA SER A 94 8.18 2.28 -5.22
C SER A 94 7.91 3.78 -5.07
N PHE A 95 7.46 4.45 -6.13
CA PHE A 95 7.15 5.88 -6.11
C PHE A 95 6.01 6.20 -5.13
N VAL A 96 4.91 5.45 -5.17
CA VAL A 96 3.78 5.65 -4.26
C VAL A 96 4.16 5.31 -2.82
N THR A 97 5.02 4.30 -2.62
CA THR A 97 5.55 3.93 -1.30
C THR A 97 6.47 5.04 -0.73
N ILE A 98 7.28 5.69 -1.57
CA ILE A 98 8.09 6.86 -1.16
C ILE A 98 7.18 7.98 -0.64
N ILE A 99 6.09 8.29 -1.36
CA ILE A 99 5.11 9.29 -0.91
C ILE A 99 4.49 8.88 0.43
N GLN A 100 4.10 7.61 0.59
CA GLN A 100 3.54 7.10 1.84
C GLN A 100 4.51 7.27 3.01
N ILE A 101 5.77 6.89 2.85
CA ILE A 101 6.80 6.99 3.88
C ILE A 101 7.05 8.46 4.24
N LEU A 102 7.10 9.35 3.25
CA LEU A 102 7.26 10.78 3.50
C LEU A 102 6.08 11.33 4.32
N LEU A 103 4.85 10.92 4.02
CA LEU A 103 3.67 11.32 4.80
C LEU A 103 3.68 10.74 6.22
N ASP A 104 4.11 9.48 6.39
CA ASP A 104 4.25 8.83 7.70
C ASP A 104 5.26 9.57 8.56
N ILE A 105 6.46 9.84 8.04
CA ILE A 105 7.56 10.51 8.75
C ILE A 105 7.24 11.99 9.01
N SER A 106 6.68 12.72 8.05
CA SER A 106 6.54 14.19 8.17
C SER A 106 5.24 14.65 8.82
N ALA A 107 4.18 13.83 8.79
CA ALA A 107 2.87 14.24 9.24
C ALA A 107 2.22 13.19 10.15
N VAL A 108 1.87 12.03 9.62
CA VAL A 108 0.95 11.09 10.30
C VAL A 108 1.51 10.61 11.63
N ARG A 109 2.75 10.08 11.63
CA ARG A 109 3.35 9.50 12.84
C ARG A 109 4.06 10.53 13.69
N LEU A 110 4.58 11.59 13.06
CA LEU A 110 5.18 12.72 13.78
C LEU A 110 4.16 13.36 14.72
N PHE A 111 2.97 13.71 14.22
CA PHE A 111 1.94 14.36 15.04
C PHE A 111 1.25 13.41 16.01
N LEU A 112 1.32 12.09 15.76
CA LEU A 112 0.77 11.07 16.65
C LEU A 112 1.69 10.80 17.86
N TYR A 113 3.00 10.63 17.63
CA TYR A 113 3.95 10.15 18.63
C TYR A 113 4.91 11.22 19.19
N VAL A 114 4.80 12.48 18.76
CA VAL A 114 5.57 13.59 19.32
C VAL A 114 4.62 14.59 20.02
N PRO A 115 4.24 14.32 21.30
CA PRO A 115 3.25 15.12 22.03
C PRO A 115 3.61 16.60 22.15
N GLN A 116 4.89 16.96 22.11
CA GLN A 116 5.38 18.34 22.22
C GLN A 116 4.89 19.22 21.05
N LEU A 117 4.61 18.62 19.90
CA LEU A 117 4.11 19.32 18.72
C LEU A 117 2.58 19.49 18.75
N CYS A 118 1.88 18.70 19.57
CA CYS A 118 0.43 18.68 19.64
C CYS A 118 -0.22 20.06 19.87
N PRO A 119 0.14 20.87 20.89
CA PRO A 119 -0.60 22.10 21.21
C PRO A 119 -0.53 23.18 20.12
N THR A 120 0.54 23.18 19.32
CA THR A 120 0.74 24.14 18.23
C THR A 120 0.11 23.64 16.93
N PHE A 121 0.45 22.41 16.52
CA PHE A 121 0.06 21.88 15.21
C PHE A 121 -1.40 21.42 15.15
N SER A 122 -1.99 20.96 16.27
CA SER A 122 -3.42 20.59 16.28
C SER A 122 -4.31 21.78 15.91
N LYS A 123 -4.00 22.98 16.43
CA LYS A 123 -4.73 24.22 16.10
C LYS A 123 -4.61 24.57 14.61
N ILE A 124 -3.43 24.38 14.01
CA ILE A 124 -3.20 24.61 12.58
C ILE A 124 -4.06 23.64 11.77
N PHE A 125 -4.07 22.36 12.11
CA PHE A 125 -4.84 21.33 11.42
C PHE A 125 -6.36 21.53 11.56
N ILE A 126 -6.83 22.06 12.70
CA ILE A 126 -8.23 22.42 12.91
C ILE A 126 -8.62 23.67 12.10
N ASN A 127 -7.76 24.70 12.10
CA ASN A 127 -8.03 25.96 11.40
C ASN A 127 -7.95 25.80 9.87
N TYR A 128 -6.94 25.08 9.38
CA TYR A 128 -6.70 24.85 7.95
C TYR A 128 -7.20 23.48 7.51
N LYS A 129 -8.52 23.32 7.41
CA LYS A 129 -9.17 22.07 6.97
C LYS A 129 -8.63 21.53 5.64
N CYS A 130 -8.13 22.39 4.76
CA CYS A 130 -7.52 22.01 3.48
C CYS A 130 -6.38 20.98 3.66
N LEU A 131 -5.56 21.11 4.70
CA LEU A 131 -4.45 20.18 4.96
C LEU A 131 -4.95 18.75 5.18
N ASN A 132 -5.98 18.59 6.01
CA ASN A 132 -6.61 17.30 6.27
C ASN A 132 -7.29 16.71 5.03
N HIS A 133 -7.94 17.57 4.23
CA HIS A 133 -8.56 17.15 2.97
C HIS A 133 -7.57 16.68 1.91
N ILE A 134 -6.29 17.06 2.00
CA ILE A 134 -5.23 16.61 1.09
C ILE A 134 -4.47 15.41 1.67
N ILE A 135 -3.97 15.51 2.90
CA ILE A 135 -3.09 14.50 3.51
C ILE A 135 -3.83 13.18 3.71
N PHE A 136 -5.05 13.22 4.25
CA PHE A 136 -5.78 12.00 4.62
C PHE A 136 -6.15 11.13 3.40
N PRO A 137 -6.70 11.67 2.29
CA PRO A 137 -6.98 10.86 1.12
C PRO A 137 -5.73 10.35 0.40
N ILE A 138 -4.67 11.17 0.28
CA ILE A 138 -3.41 10.73 -0.36
C ILE A 138 -2.79 9.58 0.44
N TYR A 139 -2.75 9.69 1.76
CA TYR A 139 -2.21 8.63 2.61
C TYR A 139 -2.93 7.28 2.42
N ASN A 140 -4.27 7.33 2.40
CA ASN A 140 -5.07 6.12 2.20
C ASN A 140 -5.03 5.63 0.75
N TYR A 141 -4.87 6.51 -0.23
CA TYR A 141 -4.62 6.14 -1.63
C TYR A 141 -3.37 5.27 -1.72
N CYS A 142 -2.25 5.72 -1.12
CA CYS A 142 -0.99 5.00 -1.15
C CYS A 142 -1.11 3.59 -0.57
N ARG A 143 -1.81 3.44 0.56
CA ARG A 143 -2.03 2.14 1.22
C ARG A 143 -2.78 1.17 0.31
N VAL A 144 -3.85 1.62 -0.33
CA VAL A 144 -4.65 0.76 -1.23
C VAL A 144 -3.89 0.46 -2.53
N PHE A 145 -3.15 1.45 -3.05
CA PHE A 145 -2.30 1.27 -4.22
C PHE A 145 -1.31 0.12 -4.02
N LYS A 146 -0.71 0.02 -2.83
CA LYS A 146 0.20 -1.07 -2.45
C LYS A 146 -0.46 -2.45 -2.59
N THR A 147 -1.71 -2.61 -2.19
CA THR A 147 -2.43 -3.88 -2.34
C THR A 147 -2.65 -4.22 -3.81
N VAL A 148 -3.10 -3.24 -4.61
CA VAL A 148 -3.39 -3.41 -6.03
C VAL A 148 -2.12 -3.72 -6.85
N SER A 149 -1.03 -2.99 -6.60
CA SER A 149 0.25 -3.17 -7.30
C SER A 149 0.82 -4.57 -7.08
N GLN A 150 0.71 -5.11 -5.86
CA GLN A 150 1.24 -6.43 -5.49
C GLN A 150 0.44 -7.56 -6.14
N SER A 151 -0.89 -7.44 -6.23
CA SER A 151 -1.71 -8.37 -7.01
C SER A 151 -1.33 -8.34 -8.49
N ALA A 152 -1.15 -7.14 -9.06
CA ALA A 152 -0.74 -6.98 -10.45
C ALA A 152 0.65 -7.57 -10.73
N HIS A 153 1.59 -7.44 -9.80
CA HIS A 153 2.91 -8.06 -9.90
C HIS A 153 2.86 -9.57 -10.07
N ILE A 154 2.00 -10.25 -9.31
CA ILE A 154 1.87 -11.71 -9.34
C ILE A 154 1.15 -12.15 -10.63
N LEU A 155 0.14 -11.40 -11.08
CA LEU A 155 -0.52 -11.63 -12.37
C LEU A 155 0.43 -11.51 -13.57
N VAL A 156 1.32 -10.51 -13.54
CA VAL A 156 2.35 -10.36 -14.57
C VAL A 156 3.31 -11.55 -14.52
N ARG A 157 3.76 -12.00 -13.35
CA ARG A 157 4.61 -13.19 -13.22
C ARG A 157 3.94 -14.44 -13.78
N TYR A 158 2.65 -14.66 -13.51
CA TYR A 158 1.90 -15.77 -14.09
C TYR A 158 1.85 -15.68 -15.63
N SER A 159 1.60 -14.49 -16.17
CA SER A 159 1.57 -14.25 -17.62
C SER A 159 2.94 -14.53 -18.28
N CYS A 160 4.03 -14.34 -17.53
CA CYS A 160 5.38 -14.62 -18.00
C CYS A 160 5.69 -16.12 -18.05
N VAL A 161 5.22 -16.86 -17.05
CA VAL A 161 5.38 -18.33 -16.97
C VAL A 161 4.60 -19.02 -18.09
N THR A 162 3.35 -18.60 -18.32
CA THR A 162 2.48 -19.24 -19.33
C THR A 162 2.85 -18.90 -20.78
N ASN A 163 3.43 -17.72 -21.04
CA ASN A 163 3.66 -17.22 -22.40
C ASN A 163 5.10 -16.75 -22.63
N ILE A 164 6.08 -17.61 -22.30
CA ILE A 164 7.52 -17.32 -22.32
C ILE A 164 8.00 -16.64 -23.62
N LEU A 165 7.51 -17.07 -24.79
CA LEU A 165 8.01 -16.61 -26.10
C LEU A 165 7.35 -15.32 -26.62
N THR A 166 6.13 -14.99 -26.19
CA THR A 166 5.38 -13.84 -26.74
C THR A 166 5.08 -12.74 -25.73
N HIS A 167 5.44 -12.96 -24.45
CA HIS A 167 5.11 -12.06 -23.37
C HIS A 167 5.69 -10.65 -23.58
N GLU A 168 6.98 -10.48 -23.92
CA GLU A 168 7.56 -9.14 -24.02
C GLU A 168 6.93 -8.27 -25.13
N GLN A 169 6.64 -8.86 -26.29
CA GLN A 169 6.03 -8.14 -27.42
C GLN A 169 4.56 -7.79 -27.18
N LYS A 170 3.79 -8.70 -26.55
CA LYS A 170 2.37 -8.49 -26.25
C LYS A 170 2.17 -7.57 -25.04
N THR A 171 3.00 -7.71 -24.02
CA THR A 171 2.84 -7.02 -22.73
C THR A 171 3.36 -5.60 -22.77
N SER A 172 4.45 -5.30 -23.52
CA SER A 172 4.97 -3.94 -23.66
C SER A 172 3.93 -2.95 -24.21
N LYS A 173 3.11 -3.38 -25.17
CA LYS A 173 2.00 -2.58 -25.73
C LYS A 173 0.87 -2.30 -24.73
N LYS A 174 0.71 -3.15 -23.72
CA LYS A 174 -0.35 -3.07 -22.71
C LYS A 174 0.07 -2.32 -21.43
N ILE A 175 1.35 -1.93 -21.30
CA ILE A 175 1.87 -1.17 -20.15
C ILE A 175 0.97 0.02 -19.78
N PRO A 176 0.62 0.97 -20.68
CA PRO A 176 -0.16 2.14 -20.29
C PRO A 176 -1.56 1.77 -19.76
N LEU A 177 -2.18 0.73 -20.33
CA LEU A 177 -3.49 0.26 -19.89
C LEU A 177 -3.42 -0.34 -18.47
N VAL A 178 -2.45 -1.22 -18.22
CA VAL A 178 -2.28 -1.86 -16.90
C VAL A 178 -1.93 -0.82 -15.83
N MET A 179 -1.04 0.13 -16.15
CA MET A 179 -0.70 1.23 -15.24
C MET A 179 -1.91 2.13 -14.95
N GLY A 180 -2.75 2.40 -15.95
CA GLY A 180 -4.01 3.12 -15.78
C GLY A 180 -4.98 2.40 -14.84
N ILE A 181 -5.13 1.07 -14.99
CA ILE A 181 -5.97 0.25 -14.10
C ILE A 181 -5.44 0.27 -12.66
N ILE A 182 -4.13 0.05 -12.48
CA ILE A 182 -3.50 0.04 -11.14
C ILE A 182 -3.65 1.41 -10.45
N GLY A 183 -3.52 2.51 -11.18
CA GLY A 183 -3.73 3.85 -10.65
C GLY A 183 -5.20 4.19 -10.35
N PHE A 184 -6.14 3.68 -11.15
CA PHE A 184 -7.56 3.98 -10.99
C PHE A 184 -8.22 3.18 -9.86
N LEU A 185 -7.87 1.90 -9.70
CA LEU A 185 -8.51 1.00 -8.72
C LEU A 185 -8.52 1.54 -7.27
N PRO A 186 -7.44 2.14 -6.73
CA PRO A 186 -7.46 2.71 -5.39
C PRO A 186 -8.47 3.86 -5.22
N ILE A 187 -8.77 4.60 -6.29
CA ILE A 187 -9.75 5.71 -6.26
C ILE A 187 -11.14 5.16 -5.92
N LEU A 188 -11.48 3.96 -6.40
CA LEU A 188 -12.75 3.28 -6.09
C LEU A 188 -12.90 2.89 -4.62
N VAL A 189 -11.80 2.86 -3.86
CA VAL A 189 -11.82 2.58 -2.42
C VAL A 189 -11.88 3.87 -1.61
N ILE A 190 -11.15 4.90 -2.03
CA ILE A 190 -11.01 6.14 -1.25
C ILE A 190 -12.03 7.22 -1.59
N TRP A 191 -12.84 7.10 -2.64
CA TRP A 191 -13.75 8.17 -3.08
C TRP A 191 -14.60 8.72 -1.92
N ASN A 192 -15.13 7.86 -1.04
CA ASN A 192 -15.95 8.29 0.09
C ASN A 192 -15.13 9.17 1.07
N THR A 193 -13.83 8.90 1.25
CA THR A 193 -12.98 9.72 2.13
C THR A 193 -12.60 11.06 1.52
N VAL A 194 -12.59 11.17 0.18
CA VAL A 194 -12.34 12.44 -0.50
C VAL A 194 -13.46 13.43 -0.20
N ILE A 195 -14.72 13.00 -0.34
CA ILE A 195 -15.91 13.84 -0.12
C ILE A 195 -16.26 14.04 1.37
N SER A 196 -15.90 13.09 2.22
CA SER A 196 -16.22 13.13 3.65
C SER A 196 -15.53 14.29 4.38
N GLU A 197 -16.21 14.84 5.39
CA GLU A 197 -15.62 15.81 6.30
C GLU A 197 -14.59 15.15 7.21
N LYS A 198 -13.59 15.92 7.65
CA LYS A 198 -12.43 15.39 8.39
C LYS A 198 -12.23 16.20 9.66
N GLU A 199 -12.03 15.49 10.76
CA GLU A 199 -11.87 16.05 12.09
C GLU A 199 -10.57 15.55 12.73
N VAL A 200 -9.98 16.41 13.57
CA VAL A 200 -8.79 16.09 14.33
C VAL A 200 -9.20 15.51 15.68
N VAL A 201 -8.72 14.31 15.99
CA VAL A 201 -8.94 13.64 17.27
C VAL A 201 -7.61 13.46 18.01
N PHE A 202 -7.65 13.50 19.34
CA PHE A 202 -6.46 13.42 20.19
C PHE A 202 -6.21 12.00 20.72
N TRP A 203 -4.95 11.57 20.69
CA TRP A 203 -4.55 10.19 20.96
C TRP A 203 -3.09 10.10 21.42
N TYR A 204 -2.81 9.36 22.51
CA TYR A 204 -1.46 9.20 23.11
C TYR A 204 -0.67 10.51 23.31
N GLY A 205 -1.36 11.62 23.59
CA GLY A 205 -0.74 12.95 23.76
C GLY A 205 -0.47 13.69 22.44
N GLY A 206 -0.60 13.03 21.29
CA GLY A 206 -0.61 13.61 19.95
C GLY A 206 -2.03 13.78 19.37
N PHE A 207 -2.09 13.94 18.06
CA PHE A 207 -3.36 14.01 17.32
C PHE A 207 -3.27 13.30 15.96
N PHE A 208 -4.40 12.81 15.47
CA PHE A 208 -4.53 12.27 14.12
C PHE A 208 -5.89 12.65 13.51
N THR A 209 -6.04 12.41 12.21
CA THR A 209 -7.27 12.78 11.48
C THR A 209 -8.19 11.58 11.31
N VAL A 210 -9.46 11.77 11.64
CA VAL A 210 -10.56 10.85 11.34
C VAL A 210 -11.50 11.52 10.35
N TYR A 211 -12.25 10.73 9.58
CA TYR A 211 -13.25 11.24 8.65
C TYR A 211 -14.66 10.82 9.08
N HIS A 212 -15.59 11.74 8.90
CA HIS A 212 -17.02 11.51 9.07
C HIS A 212 -17.61 11.00 7.78
N ARG A 213 -18.14 9.78 7.81
CA ARG A 213 -18.61 9.09 6.60
C ARG A 213 -19.76 9.86 5.98
N TYR A 214 -19.59 10.35 4.76
CA TYR A 214 -20.69 10.89 3.97
C TYR A 214 -21.67 9.76 3.59
N VAL A 215 -21.14 8.67 3.03
CA VAL A 215 -21.90 7.45 2.75
C VAL A 215 -21.65 6.41 3.85
N GLN A 216 -22.67 6.17 4.67
CA GLN A 216 -22.57 5.36 5.90
C GLN A 216 -22.22 3.88 5.65
N TRP A 217 -22.77 3.29 4.58
CA TRP A 217 -22.51 1.89 4.23
C TRP A 217 -21.10 1.68 3.63
N ALA A 218 -20.51 2.72 3.04
CA ALA A 218 -19.27 2.64 2.27
C ALA A 218 -18.04 3.05 3.10
N SER A 219 -17.80 2.41 4.26
CA SER A 219 -16.63 2.76 5.06
C SER A 219 -15.32 2.41 4.34
N LEU A 220 -14.30 3.28 4.46
CA LEU A 220 -12.94 3.03 3.96
C LEU A 220 -12.44 1.66 4.41
N SER A 221 -12.67 1.32 5.68
CA SER A 221 -12.14 0.08 6.22
C SER A 221 -12.78 -1.16 5.61
N PHE A 222 -14.09 -1.11 5.36
CA PHE A 222 -14.84 -2.17 4.70
C PHE A 222 -14.48 -2.30 3.21
N LEU A 223 -14.43 -1.19 2.47
CA LEU A 223 -14.05 -1.22 1.05
C LEU A 223 -12.62 -1.72 0.84
N HIS A 224 -11.69 -1.28 1.70
CA HIS A 224 -10.31 -1.77 1.68
C HIS A 224 -10.23 -3.27 2.02
N LEU A 225 -11.04 -3.76 2.98
CA LEU A 225 -11.12 -5.18 3.30
C LEU A 225 -11.58 -6.01 2.09
N ILE A 226 -12.60 -5.57 1.35
CA ILE A 226 -13.05 -6.25 0.12
C ILE A 226 -11.89 -6.37 -0.87
N PHE A 227 -11.15 -5.27 -1.10
CA PHE A 227 -10.00 -5.26 -1.99
C PHE A 227 -8.88 -6.20 -1.51
N LEU A 228 -8.62 -6.25 -0.20
CA LEU A 228 -7.65 -7.16 0.39
C LEU A 228 -8.05 -8.63 0.16
N LEU A 229 -9.32 -8.98 0.36
CA LEU A 229 -9.82 -10.35 0.15
C LEU A 229 -9.76 -10.75 -1.33
N VAL A 230 -10.13 -9.85 -2.24
CA VAL A 230 -10.00 -10.07 -3.68
C VAL A 230 -8.53 -10.23 -4.07
N ALA A 231 -7.65 -9.37 -3.56
CA ALA A 231 -6.21 -9.44 -3.81
C ALA A 231 -5.61 -10.78 -3.34
N ILE A 232 -5.93 -11.22 -2.12
CA ILE A 232 -5.48 -12.50 -1.58
C ILE A 232 -5.99 -13.66 -2.44
N SER A 233 -7.25 -13.62 -2.87
CA SER A 233 -7.85 -14.65 -3.72
C SER A 233 -7.14 -14.75 -5.07
N ILE A 234 -6.90 -13.61 -5.73
CA ILE A 234 -6.15 -13.54 -6.98
C ILE A 234 -4.75 -14.11 -6.79
N ILE A 235 -4.05 -13.71 -5.72
CA ILE A 235 -2.68 -14.15 -5.45
C ILE A 235 -2.64 -15.66 -5.24
N LEU A 236 -3.49 -16.21 -4.37
CA LEU A 236 -3.52 -17.65 -4.12
C LEU A 236 -3.84 -18.45 -5.40
N LEU A 237 -4.87 -18.05 -6.15
CA LEU A 237 -5.25 -18.72 -7.39
C LEU A 237 -4.14 -18.66 -8.44
N THR A 238 -3.57 -17.48 -8.69
CA THR A 238 -2.50 -17.30 -9.68
C THR A 238 -1.24 -18.05 -9.27
N SER A 239 -0.90 -18.08 -7.98
CA SER A 239 0.26 -18.81 -7.49
C SER A 239 0.10 -20.34 -7.58
N LEU A 240 -1.10 -20.86 -7.39
CA LEU A 240 -1.39 -22.29 -7.64
C LEU A 240 -1.24 -22.64 -9.13
N LEU A 241 -1.73 -21.77 -10.02
CA LEU A 241 -1.57 -21.95 -11.47
C LEU A 241 -0.09 -21.88 -11.89
N ILE A 242 0.66 -20.91 -11.35
CA ILE A 242 2.12 -20.83 -11.55
C ILE A 242 2.79 -22.14 -11.12
N TYR A 243 2.45 -22.67 -9.94
CA TYR A 243 3.08 -23.89 -9.43
C TYR A 243 2.84 -25.08 -10.35
N ARG A 244 1.60 -25.24 -10.84
CA ARG A 244 1.23 -26.29 -11.78
C ARG A 244 2.04 -26.21 -13.08
N GLU A 245 2.15 -25.02 -13.66
CA GLU A 245 2.92 -24.79 -14.89
C GLU A 245 4.43 -24.99 -14.69
N LEU A 246 4.96 -24.63 -13.52
CA LEU A 246 6.39 -24.79 -13.19
C LEU A 246 6.80 -26.27 -13.01
N ASP A 247 5.89 -27.10 -12.51
CA ASP A 247 6.09 -28.54 -12.33
C ASP A 247 6.08 -29.26 -13.69
N GLU A 248 5.12 -28.91 -14.56
CA GLU A 248 5.01 -29.46 -15.92
C GLU A 248 6.27 -29.15 -16.77
N HIS A 249 6.86 -27.98 -16.59
CA HIS A 249 8.07 -27.56 -17.31
C HIS A 249 9.40 -27.98 -16.66
N GLN A 250 9.39 -28.77 -15.58
CA GLN A 250 10.60 -29.20 -14.83
C GLN A 250 11.57 -28.04 -14.52
N LEU A 251 11.04 -26.88 -14.14
CA LEU A 251 11.85 -25.69 -13.95
C LEU A 251 12.74 -25.80 -12.69
N MET A 252 13.99 -25.31 -12.77
CA MET A 252 15.01 -25.39 -11.71
C MET A 252 14.50 -25.15 -10.28
N ASN A 253 14.85 -26.03 -9.34
CA ASN A 253 14.45 -25.97 -7.92
C ASN A 253 14.72 -24.61 -7.22
N SER A 254 15.77 -23.88 -7.63
CA SER A 254 16.08 -22.55 -7.06
C SER A 254 15.00 -21.51 -7.41
N ILE A 255 14.51 -21.57 -8.64
CA ILE A 255 13.53 -20.63 -9.18
C ILE A 255 12.20 -20.76 -8.47
N GLN A 256 11.77 -22.01 -8.32
CA GLN A 256 10.54 -22.36 -7.62
C GLN A 256 10.59 -21.88 -6.15
N LYS A 257 11.72 -22.13 -5.45
CA LYS A 257 11.91 -21.70 -4.05
C LYS A 257 11.81 -20.19 -3.87
N SER A 258 12.50 -19.40 -4.70
CA SER A 258 12.44 -17.94 -4.67
C SER A 258 11.01 -17.42 -4.83
N LEU A 259 10.28 -17.98 -5.80
CA LEU A 259 8.92 -17.57 -6.12
C LEU A 259 7.92 -17.92 -5.01
N ILE A 260 8.05 -19.11 -4.42
CA ILE A 260 7.23 -19.56 -3.29
C ILE A 260 7.48 -18.67 -2.07
N ILE A 261 8.74 -18.37 -1.75
CA ILE A 261 9.07 -17.52 -0.60
C ILE A 261 8.50 -16.11 -0.78
N ASN A 262 8.68 -15.50 -1.96
CA ASN A 262 8.14 -14.16 -2.21
C ASN A 262 6.61 -14.12 -2.19
N THR A 263 5.96 -15.12 -2.78
CA THR A 263 4.49 -15.22 -2.77
C THR A 263 3.95 -15.46 -1.36
N GLY A 264 4.59 -16.36 -0.61
CA GLY A 264 4.24 -16.66 0.77
C GLY A 264 4.34 -15.42 1.65
N PHE A 265 5.41 -14.63 1.49
CA PHE A 265 5.59 -13.36 2.19
C PHE A 265 4.46 -12.36 1.88
N VAL A 266 4.18 -12.09 0.60
CA VAL A 266 3.13 -11.13 0.20
C VAL A 266 1.76 -11.60 0.70
N THR A 267 1.47 -12.90 0.59
CA THR A 267 0.21 -13.48 1.07
C THR A 267 0.07 -13.32 2.58
N PHE A 268 1.12 -13.68 3.34
CA PHE A 268 1.15 -13.53 4.80
C PHE A 268 0.90 -12.09 5.22
N ALA A 269 1.58 -11.14 4.58
CA ALA A 269 1.48 -9.73 4.93
C ALA A 269 0.10 -9.13 4.56
N LEU A 270 -0.50 -9.54 3.44
CA LEU A 270 -1.87 -9.14 3.08
C LEU A 270 -2.92 -9.79 3.99
N MET A 271 -2.73 -11.05 4.39
CA MET A 271 -3.62 -11.69 5.38
C MET A 271 -3.56 -10.96 6.72
N LEU A 272 -2.36 -10.58 7.17
CA LEU A 272 -2.17 -9.82 8.40
C LEU A 272 -2.89 -8.47 8.33
N GLN A 273 -2.77 -7.76 7.19
CA GLN A 273 -3.54 -6.54 6.94
C GLN A 273 -5.06 -6.78 6.94
N ALA A 274 -5.53 -7.86 6.31
CA ALA A 274 -6.96 -8.19 6.25
C ALA A 274 -7.53 -8.49 7.65
N ILE A 275 -6.79 -9.21 8.51
CA ILE A 275 -7.19 -9.48 9.88
C ILE A 275 -7.37 -8.16 10.65
N PHE A 276 -6.37 -7.29 10.63
CA PHE A 276 -6.45 -6.00 11.32
C PHE A 276 -7.55 -5.10 10.77
N GLN A 277 -7.69 -5.06 9.45
CA GLN A 277 -8.72 -4.27 8.79
C GLN A 277 -10.13 -4.79 9.10
N SER A 278 -10.31 -6.12 9.15
CA SER A 278 -11.59 -6.75 9.51
C SER A 278 -11.95 -6.48 10.97
N TYR A 279 -10.98 -6.56 11.86
CA TYR A 279 -11.21 -6.31 13.28
C TYR A 279 -11.61 -4.85 13.53
N TYR A 280 -10.92 -3.91 12.88
CA TYR A 280 -11.29 -2.49 12.92
C TYR A 280 -12.65 -2.21 12.27
N ALA A 281 -12.99 -2.90 11.17
CA ALA A 281 -14.27 -2.68 10.49
C ALA A 281 -15.48 -3.21 11.30
N LEU A 282 -15.33 -4.35 11.97
CA LEU A 282 -16.42 -5.04 12.67
C LEU A 282 -16.56 -4.62 14.14
N PHE A 283 -15.46 -4.49 14.87
CA PHE A 283 -15.49 -4.39 16.33
C PHE A 283 -15.27 -2.99 16.89
N ARG A 284 -15.01 -1.99 16.04
CA ARG A 284 -14.71 -0.61 16.47
C ARG A 284 -15.81 0.03 17.34
N HIS A 285 -17.07 -0.39 17.22
CA HIS A 285 -18.19 0.22 17.94
C HIS A 285 -18.42 -0.40 19.33
N TYR A 286 -17.65 -1.43 19.71
CA TYR A 286 -17.77 -2.06 21.00
C TYR A 286 -16.87 -1.40 22.03
N SER A 287 -17.39 -1.19 23.24
CA SER A 287 -16.67 -0.54 24.35
C SER A 287 -15.43 -1.30 24.84
N TRP A 288 -15.32 -2.60 24.54
CA TRP A 288 -14.16 -3.42 24.86
C TRP A 288 -13.06 -3.38 23.78
N PHE A 289 -13.23 -2.59 22.71
CA PHE A 289 -12.26 -2.51 21.62
C PHE A 289 -10.88 -2.06 22.14
N PRO A 290 -9.83 -2.87 21.95
CA PRO A 290 -8.52 -2.55 22.47
C PRO A 290 -7.87 -1.37 21.74
N MET A 291 -7.60 -0.30 22.49
CA MET A 291 -7.01 0.95 22.01
C MET A 291 -5.68 0.74 21.26
N TYR A 292 -4.83 -0.16 21.75
CA TYR A 292 -3.52 -0.50 21.17
C TYR A 292 -3.60 -1.12 19.77
N PHE A 293 -4.75 -1.65 19.36
CA PHE A 293 -4.92 -2.28 18.06
C PHE A 293 -4.76 -1.29 16.89
N ILE A 294 -5.09 -0.02 17.12
CA ILE A 294 -4.93 1.07 16.14
C ILE A 294 -3.44 1.34 15.89
N ASP A 295 -2.60 1.30 16.93
CA ASP A 295 -1.16 1.51 16.78
C ASP A 295 -0.50 0.35 16.03
N PHE A 296 -0.87 -0.89 16.37
CA PHE A 296 -0.37 -2.07 15.68
C PHE A 296 -0.72 -2.06 14.20
N GLN A 297 -1.82 -1.43 13.80
CA GLN A 297 -2.18 -1.30 12.39
C GLN A 297 -1.05 -0.65 11.59
N PHE A 298 -0.43 0.43 12.08
CA PHE A 298 0.70 1.07 11.39
C PHE A 298 1.88 0.10 11.18
N LEU A 299 2.22 -0.67 12.21
CA LEU A 299 3.27 -1.68 12.12
C LEU A 299 2.92 -2.78 11.11
N ILE A 300 1.66 -3.21 11.04
CA ILE A 300 1.20 -4.20 10.07
C ILE A 300 1.32 -3.68 8.63
N TYR A 301 1.03 -2.40 8.38
CA TYR A 301 1.26 -1.79 7.06
C TYR A 301 2.74 -1.66 6.73
N ASP A 302 3.61 -1.52 7.74
CA ASP A 302 5.05 -1.45 7.55
C ASP A 302 5.66 -2.77 7.07
N VAL A 303 5.07 -3.91 7.44
CA VAL A 303 5.51 -5.23 6.94
C VAL A 303 5.57 -5.22 5.40
N MET A 304 4.54 -4.70 4.73
CA MET A 304 4.53 -4.59 3.27
C MET A 304 5.41 -3.46 2.74
N THR A 305 5.40 -2.32 3.42
CA THR A 305 6.14 -1.11 3.02
C THR A 305 7.65 -1.35 3.00
N VAL A 306 8.17 -1.99 4.06
CA VAL A 306 9.59 -2.28 4.27
C VAL A 306 9.98 -3.64 3.67
N GLY A 307 9.11 -4.65 3.83
CA GLY A 307 9.45 -6.00 3.41
C GLY A 307 9.45 -6.19 1.88
N CYS A 308 8.56 -5.55 1.12
CA CYS A 308 8.56 -5.72 -0.35
C CYS A 308 9.89 -5.29 -1.02
N PRO A 309 10.47 -4.12 -0.70
CA PRO A 309 11.79 -3.73 -1.21
C PRO A 309 12.92 -4.68 -0.79
N ILE A 310 12.90 -5.18 0.44
CA ILE A 310 13.91 -6.14 0.93
C ILE A 310 13.80 -7.47 0.18
N MET A 311 12.59 -7.99 0.01
CA MET A 311 12.34 -9.22 -0.75
C MET A 311 12.79 -9.07 -2.20
N MET A 312 12.53 -7.91 -2.81
CA MET A 312 13.04 -7.59 -4.14
C MET A 312 14.56 -7.65 -4.19
N LEU A 313 15.27 -7.04 -3.23
CA LEU A 313 16.73 -7.04 -3.18
C LEU A 313 17.33 -8.44 -3.02
N ILE A 314 16.70 -9.30 -2.22
CA ILE A 314 17.19 -10.65 -1.93
C ILE A 314 17.03 -11.56 -3.16
N PHE A 315 15.86 -11.52 -3.80
CA PHE A 315 15.48 -12.52 -4.82
C PHE A 315 15.74 -12.06 -6.26
N ALA A 316 15.82 -10.76 -6.53
CA ALA A 316 16.11 -10.25 -7.86
C ALA A 316 17.62 -10.24 -8.14
N GLN A 317 18.21 -11.37 -8.56
CA GLN A 317 19.67 -11.47 -8.73
C GLN A 317 20.26 -10.43 -9.70
N ASN A 318 19.63 -10.19 -10.85
CA ASN A 318 20.08 -9.18 -11.81
C ASN A 318 19.97 -7.76 -11.26
N PHE A 319 18.91 -7.49 -10.52
CA PHE A 319 18.70 -6.20 -9.89
C PHE A 319 19.72 -5.99 -8.77
N ARG A 320 19.93 -7.01 -7.93
CA ARG A 320 20.94 -7.04 -6.87
C ARG A 320 22.34 -6.77 -7.40
N ALA A 321 22.71 -7.36 -8.54
CA ALA A 321 23.99 -7.15 -9.18
C ALA A 321 24.20 -5.70 -9.67
N HIS A 322 23.13 -5.02 -10.09
CA HIS A 322 23.17 -3.61 -10.47
C HIS A 322 23.05 -2.65 -9.27
N THR A 323 22.42 -3.08 -8.15
CA THR A 323 22.19 -2.24 -6.96
C THR A 323 23.26 -2.37 -5.87
N MET A 324 23.86 -3.55 -5.69
CA MET A 324 24.98 -3.71 -4.76
C MET A 324 26.25 -3.60 -5.59
N PHE A 325 27.25 -2.87 -5.08
CA PHE A 325 28.57 -2.56 -5.68
C PHE A 325 29.36 -3.79 -6.17
N GLY A 326 28.81 -4.57 -7.10
CA GLY A 326 29.47 -5.66 -7.77
C GLY A 326 30.63 -5.09 -8.60
N PRO A 327 31.75 -5.82 -8.75
CA PRO A 327 32.86 -5.36 -9.56
C PRO A 327 32.33 -4.96 -10.93
N ARG A 328 32.64 -3.74 -11.38
CA ARG A 328 32.24 -3.18 -12.70
C ARG A 328 32.48 -4.16 -13.85
N SER A 329 33.45 -5.07 -13.71
CA SER A 329 33.77 -6.19 -14.58
C SER A 329 32.63 -7.20 -14.83
N LYS A 330 31.78 -7.52 -13.83
CA LYS A 330 30.61 -8.42 -14.02
C LYS A 330 29.42 -7.73 -14.68
N ALA A 331 29.28 -6.42 -14.53
CA ALA A 331 28.26 -5.64 -15.24
C ALA A 331 28.57 -5.60 -16.74
N THR A 332 29.85 -5.50 -17.13
CA THR A 332 30.27 -5.55 -18.54
C THR A 332 30.05 -6.93 -19.16
N ASN A 333 30.35 -8.02 -18.44
CA ASN A 333 30.10 -9.38 -18.93
C ASN A 333 28.62 -9.76 -18.96
N ALA A 334 27.81 -9.27 -18.01
CA ALA A 334 26.35 -9.38 -18.10
C ALA A 334 25.85 -8.62 -19.33
N SER A 335 26.29 -7.38 -19.56
CA SER A 335 25.91 -6.62 -20.77
C SER A 335 26.47 -7.19 -22.08
N GLN A 336 27.58 -7.93 -22.07
CA GLN A 336 28.14 -8.61 -23.25
C GLN A 336 27.46 -9.96 -23.56
N HIS A 337 26.78 -10.59 -22.60
CA HIS A 337 25.88 -11.72 -22.86
C HIS A 337 24.42 -11.32 -23.14
N TYR A 338 24.11 -10.03 -23.05
CA TYR A 338 22.87 -9.45 -23.57
C TYR A 338 23.14 -8.50 -24.76
N PRO A 339 23.70 -8.95 -25.90
CA PRO A 339 23.60 -8.15 -27.11
C PRO A 339 22.12 -8.10 -27.50
N PHE A 340 21.57 -6.90 -27.45
CA PHE A 340 20.36 -6.52 -28.17
C PHE A 340 20.58 -6.87 -29.66
N GLN A 341 20.12 -8.03 -30.08
CA GLN A 341 19.88 -8.30 -31.50
C GLN A 341 18.39 -8.05 -31.77
N PRO A 342 18.05 -7.23 -32.78
CA PRO A 342 16.67 -7.18 -33.26
C PRO A 342 16.22 -8.60 -33.59
N PHE A 343 15.08 -9.00 -33.02
CA PHE A 343 14.53 -10.37 -33.09
C PHE A 343 14.37 -10.88 -34.54
N SER A 344 14.35 -9.99 -35.54
CA SER A 344 14.37 -10.35 -36.96
C SER A 344 15.69 -10.96 -37.46
N GLU A 345 16.83 -10.61 -36.87
CA GLU A 345 18.15 -11.20 -37.25
C GLU A 345 18.45 -12.50 -36.50
N ALA A 346 17.90 -12.68 -35.30
CA ALA A 346 18.07 -13.90 -34.50
C ALA A 346 17.31 -15.11 -35.10
N ILE A 347 16.16 -14.87 -35.76
CA ILE A 347 15.40 -15.92 -36.47
C ILE A 347 16.20 -16.48 -37.66
N ARG A 348 17.09 -15.69 -38.28
CA ARG A 348 17.87 -16.15 -39.44
C ARG A 348 19.08 -17.04 -39.06
N LYS A 349 19.47 -17.07 -37.78
CA LYS A 349 20.69 -17.77 -37.32
C LYS A 349 20.45 -18.92 -36.35
N LYS A 350 19.22 -19.20 -35.95
CA LYS A 350 18.94 -20.01 -34.75
C LYS A 350 17.85 -21.06 -34.96
N THR A 351 18.02 -21.90 -35.98
CA THR A 351 17.20 -23.10 -36.19
C THR A 351 17.61 -24.29 -35.31
N ASP A 352 18.72 -24.22 -34.55
CA ASP A 352 19.28 -25.40 -33.84
C ASP A 352 19.57 -25.22 -32.32
N ASP A 353 19.10 -24.14 -31.67
CA ASP A 353 19.36 -23.92 -30.23
C ASP A 353 18.05 -23.87 -29.41
N PRO A 354 18.03 -24.43 -28.18
CA PRO A 354 16.85 -24.39 -27.32
C PRO A 354 16.44 -22.95 -26.95
N PRO A 355 15.14 -22.71 -26.69
CA PRO A 355 14.57 -21.38 -26.51
C PRO A 355 15.08 -20.69 -25.24
N ARG A 356 15.41 -19.39 -25.35
CA ARG A 356 15.85 -18.56 -24.20
C ARG A 356 14.65 -18.14 -23.34
N PRO A 357 14.74 -18.19 -22.00
CA PRO A 357 13.63 -17.86 -21.11
C PRO A 357 13.32 -16.36 -21.05
N CYS A 358 12.08 -16.04 -20.70
CA CYS A 358 11.50 -14.70 -20.62
C CYS A 358 12.21 -13.84 -19.53
N ASN A 359 12.47 -12.55 -19.76
CA ASN A 359 13.21 -11.73 -18.79
C ASN A 359 12.48 -11.56 -17.43
N ALA A 360 11.19 -11.86 -17.37
CA ALA A 360 10.42 -11.84 -16.15
C ALA A 360 10.53 -13.13 -15.30
N LEU A 361 11.10 -14.21 -15.85
CA LEU A 361 11.59 -15.36 -15.10
C LEU A 361 12.95 -15.09 -14.44
N ILE A 362 13.63 -13.97 -14.76
CA ILE A 362 14.96 -13.66 -14.22
C ILE A 362 14.93 -13.20 -12.73
N PHE A 363 13.74 -13.15 -12.11
CA PHE A 363 13.58 -12.97 -10.66
C PHE A 363 13.86 -14.22 -9.82
N SER A 364 14.43 -15.25 -10.42
CA SER A 364 14.44 -16.59 -9.83
C SER A 364 15.83 -17.23 -9.75
N GLY A 365 16.84 -16.50 -10.21
CA GLY A 365 18.22 -16.81 -9.94
C GLY A 365 18.78 -17.93 -10.79
N ILE A 366 19.43 -17.52 -11.87
CA ILE A 366 20.27 -18.38 -12.68
C ILE A 366 21.67 -17.76 -12.61
N PRO A 367 22.63 -18.36 -11.90
CA PRO A 367 24.01 -18.32 -12.37
C PRO A 367 24.10 -19.24 -13.59
N GLU A 368 24.69 -18.74 -14.68
CA GLU A 368 25.27 -19.62 -15.71
C GLU A 368 26.31 -20.57 -15.09
#